data_AF-A0A8T5NLZ9-F1
#
_entry.id   AF-A0A8T5NLZ9-F1
#
_cell.length_a   1.000
_cell.length_b   1.000
_cell.length_c   1.000
_cell.angle_alpha   90.00
_cell.angle_beta   90.00
_cell.angle_gamma   90.00
#
_symmetry.space_group_name_H-M   'P 1'
#
loop_
_entity.id
_entity.type
_entity.pdbx_description
1 polymer ?
#
loop_
_entity_poly.entity_id
_entity_poly.type
_entity_poly.pdbx_seq_one_letter_code
_entity_poly.pdbx_strand_id
1 'polypeptide(L)'
;YKKLPERVRSIIFKLIDKKETAGYLVRSIAGNYNMLPENVRNLLFQLCDKEETAGDVVDAMAEEWYTLPQNIKSKLLIILSDKEKAIDFVSWAVKDDFDKIPKDIRNELLNKLSERTTQDLKRETAEIFDELPEEIRNEILIKRRFKTKYTDFVNNGFSFVI
;
A
#
# COMPACT_ATOMS: atom_id res chain seq x y z
N TYR A 1 12.23 -4.03 24.57
CA TYR A 1 13.32 -3.49 23.72
C TYR A 1 14.37 -2.69 24.50
N LYS A 2 14.03 -1.56 25.16
CA LYS A 2 15.03 -0.67 25.81
C LYS A 2 15.88 -1.34 26.91
N LYS A 3 15.38 -2.40 27.53
CA LYS A 3 16.10 -3.18 28.56
C LYS A 3 17.07 -4.24 27.99
N LEU A 4 17.10 -4.44 26.67
CA LEU A 4 17.97 -5.44 26.05
C LEU A 4 19.39 -4.89 25.85
N PRO A 5 20.43 -5.72 26.02
CA PRO A 5 21.80 -5.34 25.66
C PRO A 5 21.90 -4.87 24.21
N GLU A 6 22.79 -3.93 23.93
CA GLU A 6 22.97 -3.38 22.58
C GLU A 6 23.26 -4.45 21.53
N ARG A 7 24.11 -5.43 21.87
CA ARG A 7 24.39 -6.57 20.99
C ARG A 7 23.11 -7.32 20.60
N VAL A 8 22.18 -7.51 21.54
CA VAL A 8 20.89 -8.17 21.25
C VAL A 8 20.01 -7.27 20.37
N ARG A 9 19.96 -5.97 20.64
CA ARG A 9 19.24 -5.01 19.79
C ARG A 9 19.78 -4.97 18.36
N SER A 10 21.09 -5.08 18.18
CA SER A 10 21.74 -5.09 16.86
C SER A 10 21.36 -6.31 16.00
N ILE A 11 20.97 -7.43 16.63
CA ILE A 11 20.57 -8.65 15.90
C ILE A 11 19.30 -8.40 15.08
N ILE A 12 18.36 -7.58 15.56
CA ILE A 12 17.11 -7.27 14.85
C ILE A 12 17.40 -6.71 13.44
N PHE A 13 18.39 -5.82 13.34
CA PHE A 13 18.81 -5.24 12.06
C PHE A 13 19.48 -6.25 11.11
N LYS A 14 19.94 -7.40 11.62
CA LYS A 14 20.49 -8.50 10.80
C LYS A 14 19.42 -9.52 10.38
N LEU A 15 18.27 -9.53 11.07
CA LEU A 15 17.17 -10.45 10.78
C LEU A 15 16.30 -9.97 9.61
N ILE A 16 16.35 -8.68 9.28
CA ILE A 16 15.59 -8.10 8.18
C ILE A 16 15.99 -8.68 6.81
N ASP A 17 17.22 -9.20 6.67
CA ASP A 17 17.73 -9.77 5.41
C ASP A 17 17.56 -11.28 5.32
N LYS A 18 17.00 -11.90 6.37
CA LYS A 18 16.76 -13.34 6.40
C LYS A 18 15.28 -13.61 6.15
N LYS A 19 14.98 -14.18 4.98
CA LYS A 19 13.62 -14.46 4.52
C LYS A 19 12.79 -15.21 5.57
N GLU A 20 13.39 -16.18 6.26
CA GLU A 20 12.73 -17.02 7.26
C GLU A 20 12.31 -16.24 8.51
N THR A 21 12.99 -15.14 8.83
CA THR A 21 12.72 -14.35 10.04
C THR A 21 12.03 -13.03 9.76
N ALA A 22 12.04 -12.57 8.51
CA ALA A 22 11.55 -11.26 8.14
C ALA A 22 10.03 -11.12 8.38
N GLY A 23 9.22 -12.13 8.04
CA GLY A 23 7.77 -12.13 8.34
C GLY A 23 7.45 -12.10 9.84
N TYR A 24 8.17 -12.88 10.66
CA TYR A 24 8.03 -12.81 12.12
C TYR A 24 8.41 -11.44 12.69
N LEU A 25 9.42 -10.81 12.08
CA LEU A 25 9.86 -9.47 12.46
C LEU A 25 8.80 -8.42 12.11
N VAL A 26 8.15 -8.53 10.95
CA VAL A 26 7.01 -7.67 10.56
C VAL A 26 5.91 -7.71 11.63
N ARG A 27 5.39 -8.90 11.94
CA ARG A 27 4.32 -9.07 12.95
C ARG A 27 4.73 -8.53 14.32
N SER A 28 5.97 -8.83 14.74
CA SER A 28 6.51 -8.36 16.02
C SER A 28 6.60 -6.83 16.09
N ILE A 29 7.01 -6.17 14.99
CA ILE A 29 7.12 -4.71 14.93
C ILE A 29 5.72 -4.08 14.91
N ALA A 30 4.80 -4.59 14.07
CA ALA A 30 3.46 -4.05 13.95
C ALA A 30 2.69 -4.12 15.29
N GLY A 31 2.61 -5.30 15.91
CA GLY A 31 1.87 -5.48 17.17
C GLY A 31 2.48 -4.79 18.38
N ASN A 32 3.74 -4.35 18.28
CA ASN A 32 4.40 -3.58 19.33
C ASN A 32 4.75 -2.15 18.90
N TYR A 33 4.19 -1.65 17.80
CA TYR A 33 4.69 -0.44 17.12
C TYR A 33 4.85 0.74 18.08
N ASN A 34 3.83 1.04 18.87
CA ASN A 34 3.83 2.18 19.81
C ASN A 34 4.82 2.03 20.97
N MET A 35 5.32 0.82 21.25
CA MET A 35 6.27 0.52 22.33
C MET A 35 7.73 0.47 21.85
N LEU A 36 7.96 0.50 20.54
CA LEU A 36 9.27 0.38 19.93
C LEU A 36 9.90 1.76 19.66
N PRO A 37 11.24 1.87 19.73
CA PRO A 37 11.92 3.08 19.32
C PRO A 37 11.84 3.25 17.80
N GLU A 38 11.94 4.50 17.36
CA GLU A 38 11.74 4.91 15.97
C GLU A 38 12.60 4.11 14.97
N ASN A 39 13.87 3.87 15.29
CA ASN A 39 14.75 3.11 14.41
C ASN A 39 14.28 1.66 14.16
N VAL A 40 13.58 1.05 15.12
CA VAL A 40 12.99 -0.29 14.93
C VAL A 40 11.66 -0.19 14.20
N ARG A 41 10.86 0.82 14.51
CA ARG A 41 9.59 1.07 13.79
C ARG A 41 9.81 1.32 12.30
N ASN A 42 10.90 1.99 11.96
CA ASN A 42 11.26 2.28 10.57
C ASN A 42 11.61 1.02 9.76
N LEU A 43 11.96 -0.10 10.42
CA LEU A 43 12.16 -1.37 9.75
C LEU A 43 10.86 -1.90 9.12
N LEU A 44 9.69 -1.53 9.64
CA LEU A 44 8.41 -1.92 9.03
C LEU A 44 8.28 -1.38 7.61
N PHE A 45 8.74 -0.15 7.35
CA PHE A 45 8.75 0.42 6.00
C PHE A 45 9.76 -0.28 5.09
N GLN A 46 10.95 -0.60 5.62
CA GLN A 46 11.97 -1.33 4.87
C GLN A 46 11.50 -2.74 4.49
N LEU A 47 10.78 -3.42 5.38
CA LEU A 47 10.16 -4.73 5.13
C LEU A 47 8.98 -4.60 4.15
N CYS A 48 8.19 -3.54 4.24
CA CYS A 48 7.08 -3.29 3.33
C CYS A 48 7.54 -3.08 1.88
N ASP A 49 8.71 -2.46 1.69
CA ASP A 49 9.26 -2.22 0.36
C ASP A 49 9.82 -3.49 -0.31
N LYS A 50 10.19 -4.52 0.47
CA LYS A 50 10.65 -5.81 -0.06
C LYS A 50 9.46 -6.64 -0.57
N GLU A 51 9.58 -7.15 -1.79
CA GLU A 51 8.53 -7.98 -2.42
C GLU A 51 8.23 -9.25 -1.63
N GLU A 52 9.26 -9.82 -0.99
CA GLU A 52 9.15 -11.06 -0.21
C GLU A 52 8.32 -10.90 1.06
N THR A 53 8.27 -9.68 1.64
CA THR A 53 7.62 -9.40 2.92
C THR A 53 6.44 -8.45 2.82
N ALA A 54 6.11 -7.94 1.63
CA ALA A 54 4.94 -7.10 1.41
C ALA A 54 3.64 -7.81 1.86
N GLY A 55 3.52 -9.11 1.61
CA GLY A 55 2.40 -9.93 2.07
C GLY A 55 2.33 -10.03 3.59
N ASP A 56 3.46 -10.28 4.27
CA ASP A 56 3.50 -10.30 5.73
C ASP A 56 3.10 -8.93 6.34
N VAL A 57 3.43 -7.83 5.66
CA VAL A 57 3.02 -6.48 6.10
C VAL A 57 1.52 -6.28 5.93
N VAL A 58 0.92 -6.77 4.84
CA VAL A 58 -0.54 -6.77 4.66
C VAL A 58 -1.22 -7.51 5.81
N ASP A 59 -0.78 -8.75 6.10
CA ASP A 59 -1.34 -9.57 7.19
C ASP A 59 -1.23 -8.85 8.54
N ALA A 60 -0.04 -8.36 8.88
CA ALA A 60 0.20 -7.67 10.14
C ALA A 60 -0.58 -6.34 10.25
N MET A 61 -0.76 -5.62 9.13
CA MET A 61 -1.60 -4.43 9.11
C MET A 61 -3.08 -4.75 9.32
N ALA A 62 -3.58 -5.87 8.78
CA ALA A 62 -4.94 -6.31 9.00
C ALA A 62 -5.17 -6.69 10.47
N GLU A 63 -4.23 -7.42 11.08
CA GLU A 63 -4.25 -7.78 12.49
C GLU A 63 -4.22 -6.54 13.41
N GLU A 64 -3.43 -5.53 13.06
CA GLU A 64 -3.17 -4.34 13.88
C GLU A 64 -3.85 -3.07 13.34
N TRP A 65 -4.91 -3.22 12.53
CA TRP A 65 -5.52 -2.11 11.78
C TRP A 65 -6.02 -0.97 12.68
N TYR A 66 -6.54 -1.33 13.86
CA TYR A 66 -7.11 -0.39 14.83
C TYR A 66 -6.08 0.16 15.83
N THR A 67 -4.88 -0.45 15.91
CA THR A 67 -3.83 -0.09 16.88
C THR A 67 -2.68 0.67 16.22
N LEU A 68 -2.44 0.45 14.92
CA LEU A 68 -1.45 1.18 14.14
C LEU A 68 -1.86 2.66 13.96
N PRO A 69 -0.93 3.60 14.18
CA PRO A 69 -1.25 5.02 13.98
C PRO A 69 -1.64 5.34 12.54
N GLN A 70 -2.62 6.22 12.35
CA GLN A 70 -3.19 6.55 11.03
C GLN A 70 -2.15 7.01 10.01
N ASN A 71 -1.16 7.81 10.44
CA ASN A 71 -0.08 8.29 9.58
C ASN A 71 0.86 7.15 9.12
N ILE A 72 0.98 6.09 9.92
CA ILE A 72 1.77 4.90 9.58
C ILE A 72 1.00 4.03 8.61
N LYS A 73 -0.29 3.78 8.86
CA LYS A 73 -1.18 3.11 7.91
C LYS A 73 -1.13 3.79 6.53
N SER A 74 -1.30 5.10 6.50
CA SER A 74 -1.27 5.91 5.27
C SER A 74 0.04 5.73 4.48
N LYS A 75 1.20 5.77 5.16
CA LYS A 75 2.51 5.57 4.52
C LYS A 75 2.69 4.14 3.99
N LEU A 76 2.26 3.13 4.75
CA LEU A 76 2.34 1.74 4.32
C LEU A 76 1.43 1.47 3.12
N LEU A 77 0.21 2.02 3.10
CA LEU A 77 -0.71 1.89 1.98
C LEU A 77 -0.12 2.44 0.68
N ILE A 78 0.63 3.55 0.73
CA ILE A 78 1.33 4.09 -0.44
C ILE A 78 2.36 3.08 -0.96
N ILE A 79 3.21 2.53 -0.09
CA ILE A 79 4.22 1.53 -0.51
C ILE A 79 3.54 0.27 -1.07
N LEU A 80 2.50 -0.22 -0.40
CA LEU A 80 1.75 -1.41 -0.78
C LEU A 80 0.96 -1.22 -2.08
N SER A 81 0.53 0.00 -2.41
CA SER A 81 -0.19 0.26 -3.66
C SER A 81 0.68 0.06 -4.91
N ASP A 82 2.00 -0.04 -4.73
CA ASP A 82 2.94 -0.43 -5.78
C ASP A 82 3.20 -1.95 -5.84
N LYS A 83 2.58 -2.74 -4.95
CA LYS A 83 2.74 -4.20 -4.85
C LYS A 83 1.46 -4.89 -5.35
N GLU A 84 1.60 -5.74 -6.37
CA GLU A 84 0.44 -6.42 -6.99
C GLU A 84 -0.36 -7.24 -5.97
N LYS A 85 0.33 -7.98 -5.10
CA LYS A 85 -0.29 -8.84 -4.08
C LYS A 85 -1.05 -8.09 -2.98
N ALA A 86 -0.84 -6.78 -2.86
CA ALA A 86 -1.44 -5.97 -1.80
C ALA A 86 -2.63 -5.13 -2.29
N ILE A 87 -2.97 -5.21 -3.58
CA ILE A 87 -3.95 -4.31 -4.20
C ILE A 87 -5.35 -4.43 -3.59
N ASP A 88 -5.77 -5.66 -3.26
CA ASP A 88 -7.07 -5.93 -2.65
C ASP A 88 -7.16 -5.31 -1.26
N PHE A 89 -6.10 -5.49 -0.46
CA PHE A 89 -6.00 -4.92 0.87
C PHE A 89 -5.99 -3.38 0.82
N VAL A 90 -5.21 -2.79 -0.09
CA VAL A 90 -5.18 -1.32 -0.26
C VAL A 90 -6.56 -0.80 -0.66
N SER A 91 -7.26 -1.49 -1.55
CA SER A 91 -8.61 -1.09 -1.99
C SER A 91 -9.62 -1.16 -0.85
N TRP A 92 -9.59 -2.24 -0.06
CA TRP A 92 -10.41 -2.39 1.15
C TRP A 92 -10.13 -1.28 2.18
N ALA A 93 -8.84 -1.01 2.45
CA ALA A 93 -8.40 0.02 3.38
C ALA A 93 -8.86 1.43 2.97
N VAL A 94 -8.73 1.77 1.67
CA VAL A 94 -9.20 3.05 1.14
C VAL A 94 -10.71 3.17 1.27
N LYS A 95 -11.46 2.08 1.07
CA LYS A 95 -12.92 2.08 1.24
C LYS A 95 -13.32 2.30 2.71
N ASP A 96 -12.76 1.53 3.64
CA ASP A 96 -13.19 1.53 5.05
C ASP A 96 -12.74 2.79 5.82
N ASP A 97 -11.57 3.34 5.48
CA ASP A 97 -10.97 4.50 6.15
C ASP A 97 -10.92 5.75 5.26
N PHE A 98 -11.72 5.83 4.18
CA PHE A 98 -11.63 6.89 3.16
C PHE A 98 -11.54 8.31 3.73
N ASP A 99 -12.41 8.64 4.69
CA ASP A 99 -12.46 9.97 5.32
C ASP A 99 -11.41 10.17 6.42
N LYS A 100 -10.78 9.10 6.89
CA LYS A 100 -9.69 9.12 7.88
C LYS A 100 -8.32 9.22 7.22
N ILE A 101 -8.21 8.92 5.93
CA ILE A 101 -6.98 9.07 5.15
C ILE A 101 -6.85 10.54 4.71
N PRO A 102 -5.69 11.20 4.94
CA PRO A 102 -5.45 12.54 4.45
C PRO A 102 -5.74 12.68 2.94
N LYS A 103 -6.39 13.78 2.55
CA LYS A 103 -6.91 13.97 1.17
C LYS A 103 -5.85 13.80 0.09
N ASP A 104 -4.65 14.30 0.32
CA ASP A 104 -3.49 14.15 -0.56
C ASP A 104 -3.09 12.70 -0.75
N ILE A 105 -2.96 11.94 0.34
CA ILE A 105 -2.63 10.50 0.32
C ILE A 105 -3.73 9.70 -0.36
N ARG A 106 -4.99 10.01 -0.04
CA ARG A 106 -6.15 9.39 -0.65
C ARG A 106 -6.15 9.59 -2.17
N ASN A 107 -5.91 10.82 -2.63
CA ASN A 107 -5.83 11.11 -4.06
C ASN A 107 -4.69 10.34 -4.76
N GLU A 108 -3.55 10.19 -4.10
CA GLU A 108 -2.43 9.40 -4.60
C GLU A 108 -2.80 7.91 -4.71
N LEU A 109 -3.40 7.33 -3.67
CA LEU A 109 -3.87 5.94 -3.67
C LEU A 109 -4.90 5.71 -4.77
N LEU A 110 -5.89 6.61 -4.92
CA LEU A 110 -6.89 6.51 -5.99
C LEU A 110 -6.27 6.56 -7.38
N ASN A 111 -5.24 7.39 -7.59
CA ASN A 111 -4.51 7.42 -8.85
C ASN A 111 -3.85 6.07 -9.12
N LYS A 112 -3.06 5.54 -8.16
CA LYS A 112 -2.36 4.26 -8.33
C LYS A 112 -3.32 3.09 -8.56
N LEU A 113 -4.41 3.04 -7.80
CA LEU A 113 -5.49 2.05 -7.99
C LEU A 113 -6.06 2.14 -9.41
N SER A 114 -6.38 3.36 -9.89
CA SER A 114 -6.98 3.59 -11.22
C SER A 114 -6.12 3.13 -12.39
N GLU A 115 -4.79 3.21 -12.24
CA GLU A 115 -3.86 2.77 -13.27
C GLU A 115 -3.79 1.25 -13.32
N ARG A 116 -3.75 0.59 -12.17
CA ARG A 116 -3.72 -0.89 -12.10
C ARG A 116 -5.01 -1.54 -12.53
N THR A 117 -6.14 -0.84 -12.40
CA THR A 117 -7.44 -1.32 -12.89
C THR A 117 -7.47 -1.52 -14.42
N THR A 118 -6.53 -0.94 -15.18
CA THR A 118 -6.56 -0.95 -16.66
C THR A 118 -5.95 -2.18 -17.34
N GLN A 119 -5.22 -3.04 -16.61
CA GLN A 119 -4.57 -4.21 -17.20
C GLN A 119 -5.05 -5.54 -16.60
N ASP A 120 -5.44 -5.59 -15.32
CA ASP A 120 -5.64 -6.87 -14.60
C ASP A 120 -6.80 -6.84 -13.58
N LEU A 121 -8.03 -6.52 -14.01
CA LEU A 121 -9.18 -6.67 -13.10
C LEU A 121 -9.45 -8.16 -12.80
N LYS A 122 -9.02 -8.62 -11.62
CA LYS A 122 -9.61 -9.81 -10.99
C LYS A 122 -11.00 -9.42 -10.45
N ARG A 123 -11.95 -10.36 -10.48
CA ARG A 123 -13.34 -10.13 -10.07
C ARG A 123 -13.45 -9.45 -8.70
N GLU A 124 -12.61 -9.84 -7.74
CA GLU A 124 -12.59 -9.23 -6.40
C GLU A 124 -12.31 -7.71 -6.43
N THR A 125 -11.40 -7.23 -7.29
CA THR A 125 -11.11 -5.80 -7.41
C THR A 125 -12.24 -4.98 -8.05
N ALA A 126 -13.01 -5.59 -8.96
CA ALA A 126 -14.19 -4.94 -9.55
C ALA A 126 -15.32 -4.79 -8.53
N GLU A 127 -15.52 -5.82 -7.70
CA GLU A 127 -16.49 -5.79 -6.60
C GLU A 127 -16.14 -4.69 -5.58
N ILE A 128 -14.86 -4.58 -5.18
CA ILE A 128 -14.42 -3.50 -4.28
C ILE A 128 -14.60 -2.13 -4.93
N PHE A 129 -14.30 -1.99 -6.24
CA PHE A 129 -14.51 -0.75 -6.98
C PHE A 129 -15.99 -0.33 -7.00
N ASP A 130 -16.91 -1.28 -7.20
CA ASP A 130 -18.35 -1.04 -7.19
C ASP A 130 -18.89 -0.68 -5.80
N GLU A 131 -18.17 -1.07 -4.76
CA GLU A 131 -18.46 -0.72 -3.37
C GLU A 131 -17.81 0.59 -2.91
N LEU A 132 -17.01 1.26 -3.75
CA LEU A 132 -16.50 2.59 -3.45
C LEU A 132 -17.64 3.64 -3.50
N PRO A 133 -17.59 4.66 -2.61
CA PRO A 133 -18.40 5.86 -2.75
C PRO A 133 -18.44 6.40 -4.19
N GLU A 134 -19.62 6.85 -4.61
CA GLU A 134 -19.88 7.22 -6.01
C GLU A 134 -18.93 8.31 -6.49
N GLU A 135 -18.60 9.28 -5.63
CA GLU A 135 -17.68 10.37 -5.93
C GLU A 135 -16.29 9.84 -6.29
N ILE A 136 -15.82 8.82 -5.58
CA ILE A 136 -14.51 8.18 -5.79
C ILE A 136 -14.51 7.40 -7.10
N ARG A 137 -15.55 6.61 -7.29
CA ARG A 137 -15.75 5.83 -8.51
C ARG A 137 -15.73 6.75 -9.73
N ASN A 138 -16.45 7.86 -9.66
CA ASN A 138 -16.52 8.87 -10.70
C ASN A 138 -15.16 9.55 -10.94
N GLU A 139 -14.42 9.92 -9.89
CA GLU A 139 -13.06 10.47 -10.04
C GLU A 139 -12.13 9.49 -10.76
N ILE A 140 -12.17 8.20 -10.41
CA ILE A 140 -11.38 7.14 -11.07
C ILE A 140 -11.81 6.97 -12.54
N LEU A 141 -13.11 6.90 -12.83
CA LEU A 141 -13.66 6.73 -14.18
C LEU A 141 -13.33 7.91 -15.09
N ILE A 142 -13.41 9.14 -14.57
CA ILE A 142 -13.06 10.36 -15.31
C ILE A 142 -11.58 10.32 -15.71
N LYS A 143 -10.68 10.05 -14.76
CA LYS A 143 -9.23 9.95 -15.04
C LYS A 143 -8.92 8.87 -16.08
N ARG A 144 -9.59 7.70 -16.00
CA ARG A 144 -9.51 6.64 -17.03
C ARG A 144 -9.91 7.15 -18.41
N ARG A 145 -11.08 7.80 -18.52
CA ARG A 145 -11.64 8.26 -19.80
C ARG A 145 -10.73 9.30 -20.48
N PHE A 146 -10.09 10.16 -19.70
CA PHE A 146 -9.08 11.09 -20.23
C PHE A 146 -7.81 10.38 -20.70
N LYS A 147 -7.32 9.38 -19.93
CA LYS A 147 -6.14 8.59 -20.31
C LYS A 147 -6.39 7.84 -21.63
N THR A 148 -7.49 7.10 -21.75
CA THR A 148 -7.85 6.38 -23.00
C THR A 148 -7.92 7.31 -24.21
N LYS A 149 -8.62 8.45 -24.10
CA LYS A 149 -8.71 9.42 -25.19
C LYS A 149 -7.35 10.01 -25.59
N TYR A 150 -6.46 10.23 -24.63
CA TYR A 150 -5.12 10.73 -24.91
C TYR A 150 -4.27 9.68 -25.64
N THR A 151 -4.31 8.41 -25.21
CA THR A 151 -3.61 7.32 -25.88
C THR A 151 -4.14 7.11 -27.30
N ASP A 152 -5.46 7.16 -27.50
CA ASP A 152 -6.08 7.06 -28.82
C ASP A 152 -5.68 8.25 -29.71
N PHE A 153 -5.60 9.45 -29.16
CA PHE A 153 -5.13 10.64 -29.87
C PHE A 153 -3.66 10.53 -30.28
N VAL A 154 -2.78 10.06 -29.39
CA VAL A 154 -1.35 9.87 -29.71
C VAL A 154 -1.17 8.74 -30.73
N ASN A 155 -1.86 7.61 -30.56
CA ASN A 155 -1.70 6.45 -31.44
C ASN A 155 -2.34 6.64 -32.81
N ASN A 156 -3.46 7.39 -32.91
CA ASN A 156 -4.14 7.65 -34.18
C ASN A 156 -3.81 9.04 -34.78
N GLY A 157 -3.11 9.91 -34.05
CA GLY A 157 -2.82 11.30 -34.44
C GLY A 157 -1.46 11.54 -35.10
N PHE A 158 -0.58 10.53 -35.18
CA PHE A 158 0.70 10.61 -35.91
C PHE A 158 0.62 10.09 -37.36
N SER A 159 -0.58 9.95 -37.93
CA SER A 159 -0.76 9.86 -39.39
C SER A 159 -1.03 11.24 -39.99
N PHE A 160 -0.15 12.21 -39.73
CA PHE A 160 -0.05 13.39 -40.59
C PHE A 160 1.25 13.31 -41.39
N VAL A 161 1.03 12.97 -42.65
CA VAL A 161 1.90 13.18 -43.81
C VAL A 161 2.76 14.43 -43.63
N ILE A 162 4.08 14.25 -43.70
CA ILE A 162 4.98 15.18 -44.41
C ILE A 162 5.75 14.33 -45.41
#